data_AF-A0A8I0MVE6-F1
#
_entry.id   AF-A0A8I0MVE6-F1
#
_cell.length_a   1.000
_cell.length_b   1.000
_cell.length_c   1.000
_cell.angle_alpha   90.00
_cell.angle_beta   90.00
_cell.angle_gamma   90.00
#
_symmetry.space_group_name_H-M   'P 1'
#
loop_
_entity.id
_entity.type
_entity.pdbx_description
1 polymer ?
#
loop_
_entity_poly.entity_id
_entity_poly.type
_entity_poly.pdbx_seq_one_letter_code
_entity_poly.pdbx_strand_id
1 'polypeptide(L)'
;MELFIYVLSKEVKKLHKNNVKLTIIGDLSRFPDALQQRVHEAQTLTQNNTGLNLNIAANYGGRWDITQAAQQLAQQVASGELQASDITEDALTKQMTMSDQASLDLLIRTGGDFRISNFLLWQAAYAELYFTDTLWPDFDEQAFSEAIACYVSRERRFGCTGEQIKQLLAEKDATS
;
A
#
# COMPACT_ATOMS: atom_id res chain seq x y z
N MET A 1 -12.03 -14.74 12.22
CA MET A 1 -10.60 -14.72 11.83
C MET A 1 -10.12 -16.02 11.20
N GLU A 2 -10.73 -17.17 11.50
CA GLU A 2 -10.39 -18.46 10.87
C GLU A 2 -10.46 -18.43 9.34
N LEU A 3 -11.40 -17.66 8.76
CA LEU A 3 -11.52 -17.49 7.32
C LEU A 3 -10.25 -16.96 6.67
N PHE A 4 -9.60 -15.96 7.26
CA PHE A 4 -8.35 -15.39 6.74
C PHE A 4 -7.25 -16.46 6.72
N ILE A 5 -7.12 -17.22 7.80
CA ILE A 5 -6.15 -18.32 7.91
C ILE A 5 -6.42 -19.40 6.86
N TYR A 6 -7.69 -19.79 6.72
CA TYR A 6 -8.12 -20.81 5.77
C TYR A 6 -7.81 -20.41 4.32
N VAL A 7 -8.16 -19.18 3.94
CA VAL A 7 -7.91 -18.65 2.60
C VAL A 7 -6.40 -18.52 2.36
N LEU A 8 -5.65 -17.96 3.30
CA LEU A 8 -4.20 -17.80 3.19
C LEU A 8 -3.50 -19.14 2.94
N SER A 9 -3.79 -20.17 3.74
CA SER A 9 -3.17 -21.49 3.59
C SER A 9 -3.56 -22.19 2.28
N LYS A 10 -4.78 -21.97 1.78
CA LYS A 10 -5.26 -22.60 0.54
C LYS A 10 -4.70 -21.92 -0.70
N GLU A 11 -4.62 -20.59 -0.69
CA GLU A 11 -4.27 -19.80 -1.87
C GLU A 11 -2.76 -19.55 -2.02
N VAL A 12 -1.96 -19.63 -0.94
CA VAL A 12 -0.52 -19.29 -1.01
C VAL A 12 0.26 -20.12 -2.05
N LYS A 13 -0.03 -21.42 -2.18
CA LYS A 13 0.61 -22.28 -3.20
C LYS A 13 0.25 -21.83 -4.61
N LYS A 14 -0.99 -21.37 -4.81
CA LYS A 14 -1.47 -20.83 -6.08
C LYS A 14 -0.82 -19.47 -6.37
N LEU A 15 -0.70 -18.59 -5.37
CA LEU A 15 0.02 -17.32 -5.50
C LEU A 15 1.47 -17.56 -5.92
N HIS A 16 2.16 -18.47 -5.23
CA HIS A 16 3.55 -18.81 -5.55
C HIS A 16 3.69 -19.36 -6.98
N LYS A 17 2.82 -20.29 -7.39
CA LYS A 17 2.78 -20.83 -8.75
C LYS A 17 2.57 -19.76 -9.83
N ASN A 18 1.84 -18.68 -9.51
CA ASN A 18 1.61 -17.54 -10.41
C ASN A 18 2.64 -16.41 -10.24
N ASN A 19 3.79 -16.68 -9.62
CA ASN A 19 4.86 -15.71 -9.39
C ASN A 19 4.41 -14.44 -8.65
N VAL A 20 3.44 -14.55 -7.74
CA VAL A 20 2.97 -13.43 -6.90
C VAL A 20 3.81 -13.37 -5.63
N LYS A 21 4.34 -12.19 -5.29
CA LYS A 21 5.00 -11.92 -3.99
C LYS A 21 3.93 -11.42 -3.01
N LEU A 22 3.69 -12.18 -1.95
CA LEU A 22 2.69 -11.85 -0.94
C LEU A 22 3.35 -11.11 0.23
N THR A 23 2.73 -10.01 0.66
CA THR A 23 3.14 -9.25 1.85
C THR A 23 1.91 -8.97 2.71
N ILE A 24 1.97 -9.26 4.01
CA ILE A 24 0.92 -8.86 4.95
C ILE A 24 1.36 -7.60 5.68
N ILE A 25 0.52 -6.58 5.67
CA ILE A 25 0.78 -5.27 6.29
C ILE A 25 -0.16 -5.04 7.47
N GLY A 26 0.32 -4.41 8.54
CA GLY A 26 -0.46 -4.19 9.76
C GLY A 26 0.17 -4.82 11.01
N ASP A 27 -0.53 -4.72 12.14
CA ASP A 27 -0.07 -5.25 13.42
C ASP A 27 -0.45 -6.73 13.59
N LEU A 28 0.51 -7.60 13.29
CA LEU A 28 0.34 -9.05 13.42
C LEU A 28 0.43 -9.55 14.87
N SER A 29 0.98 -8.77 15.80
CA SER A 29 1.21 -9.20 17.18
C SER A 29 -0.08 -9.50 17.94
N ARG A 30 -1.20 -8.94 17.48
CA ARG A 30 -2.54 -9.18 18.05
C ARG A 30 -3.17 -10.49 17.60
N PHE A 31 -2.55 -11.19 16.64
CA PHE A 31 -3.06 -12.46 16.14
C PHE A 31 -2.44 -13.64 16.89
N PRO A 32 -3.14 -14.79 16.96
CA PRO A 32 -2.56 -15.99 17.56
C PRO A 32 -1.25 -16.40 16.87
N ASP A 33 -0.28 -16.91 17.63
CA ASP A 33 1.06 -17.29 17.14
C ASP A 33 1.01 -18.21 15.92
N ALA A 34 0.07 -19.15 15.91
CA ALA A 34 -0.14 -20.06 14.78
C ALA A 34 -0.46 -19.32 13.47
N LEU A 35 -1.14 -18.16 13.53
CA LEU A 35 -1.38 -17.33 12.35
C LEU A 35 -0.13 -16.53 11.98
N GLN A 36 0.55 -15.94 12.96
CA GLN A 36 1.78 -15.19 12.70
C GLN A 36 2.82 -16.07 11.99
N GLN A 37 2.98 -17.32 12.45
CA GLN A 37 3.86 -18.30 11.83
C GLN A 37 3.43 -18.61 10.38
N ARG A 38 2.14 -18.83 10.12
CA ARG A 38 1.65 -19.10 8.76
C ARG A 38 1.82 -17.91 7.81
N VAL A 39 1.63 -16.69 8.31
CA VAL A 39 1.91 -15.47 7.56
C VAL A 39 3.39 -15.41 7.20
N HIS A 40 4.28 -15.68 8.16
CA HIS A 40 5.71 -15.71 7.93
C HIS A 40 6.09 -16.75 6.87
N GLU A 41 5.62 -17.99 7.01
CA GLU A 41 5.85 -19.07 6.03
C GLU A 41 5.36 -18.69 4.63
N ALA A 42 4.20 -18.05 4.52
CA ALA A 42 3.64 -17.61 3.25
C ALA A 42 4.46 -16.49 2.59
N GLN A 43 4.94 -15.52 3.37
CA GLN A 43 5.82 -14.46 2.89
C GLN A 43 7.17 -15.02 2.46
N THR A 44 7.79 -15.89 3.27
CA THR A 44 9.06 -16.55 2.95
C THR A 44 8.97 -17.38 1.66
N LEU A 45 7.87 -18.11 1.47
CA LEU A 45 7.65 -18.91 0.25
C LEU A 45 7.61 -18.03 -1.01
N THR A 46 7.06 -16.82 -0.90
CA THR A 46 6.83 -15.92 -2.05
C THR A 46 7.85 -14.78 -2.16
N GLN A 47 8.82 -14.67 -1.25
CA GLN A 47 9.72 -13.51 -1.15
C GLN A 47 10.56 -13.24 -2.41
N ASN A 48 10.92 -14.29 -3.14
CA ASN A 48 11.77 -14.22 -4.34
C ASN A 48 10.95 -14.10 -5.64
N ASN A 49 9.63 -14.05 -5.53
CA ASN A 49 8.76 -13.88 -6.69
C ASN A 49 8.89 -12.45 -7.23
N THR A 50 8.81 -12.32 -8.55
CA THR A 50 9.07 -11.06 -9.28
C THR A 50 7.87 -10.53 -10.05
N GLY A 51 6.72 -11.20 -9.96
CA GLY A 51 5.47 -10.77 -10.58
C GLY A 51 4.72 -9.77 -9.69
N LEU A 52 3.40 -9.95 -9.59
CA LEU A 52 2.54 -9.05 -8.81
C LEU A 52 2.98 -9.03 -7.34
N ASN A 53 3.17 -7.82 -6.79
CA ASN A 53 3.23 -7.59 -5.35
C ASN A 53 1.80 -7.49 -4.81
N LEU A 54 1.37 -8.49 -4.05
CA LEU A 54 0.06 -8.52 -3.41
C LEU A 54 0.22 -8.17 -1.92
N ASN A 55 -0.26 -6.98 -1.53
CA ASN A 55 -0.32 -6.59 -0.13
C ASN A 55 -1.70 -6.90 0.46
N ILE A 56 -1.76 -7.55 1.60
CA ILE A 56 -3.00 -7.74 2.36
C ILE A 56 -2.88 -7.02 3.70
N ALA A 57 -3.80 -6.09 3.95
CA ALA A 57 -3.84 -5.32 5.19
C ALA A 57 -4.63 -6.06 6.28
N ALA A 58 -3.94 -6.50 7.34
CA ALA A 58 -4.51 -7.25 8.45
C ALA A 58 -4.26 -6.52 9.77
N ASN A 59 -5.34 -6.12 10.47
CA ASN A 59 -5.25 -5.23 11.65
C ASN A 59 -4.41 -3.97 11.36
N TYR A 60 -4.61 -3.41 10.17
CA TYR A 60 -3.91 -2.23 9.68
C TYR A 60 -4.77 -0.98 9.85
N GLY A 61 -4.12 0.16 10.07
CA GLY A 61 -4.71 1.48 9.88
C GLY A 61 -3.64 2.52 9.56
N GLY A 62 -3.94 3.49 8.70
CA GLY A 62 -2.97 4.51 8.28
C GLY A 62 -2.43 5.35 9.44
N ARG A 63 -3.27 5.66 10.44
CA ARG A 63 -2.80 6.30 11.68
C ARG A 63 -1.85 5.42 12.48
N TRP A 64 -2.09 4.10 12.49
CA TRP A 64 -1.18 3.15 13.13
C TRP A 64 0.16 3.12 12.41
N ASP A 65 0.15 3.06 11.07
CA ASP A 65 1.34 3.05 10.21
C ASP A 65 2.20 4.29 10.45
N ILE A 66 1.59 5.49 10.42
CA ILE A 66 2.26 6.76 10.74
C ILE A 66 2.85 6.74 12.16
N THR A 67 2.12 6.20 13.13
CA THR A 67 2.59 6.11 14.52
C THR A 67 3.81 5.17 14.64
N GLN A 68 3.79 4.02 13.97
CA GLN A 68 4.92 3.09 13.96
C GLN A 68 6.15 3.71 13.29
N ALA A 69 5.97 4.40 12.17
CA ALA A 69 7.04 5.12 11.48
C ALA A 69 7.66 6.21 12.37
N ALA A 70 6.82 7.01 13.04
CA ALA A 70 7.28 8.04 13.96
C ALA A 70 8.03 7.47 15.16
N GLN A 71 7.57 6.36 15.74
CA GLN A 71 8.25 5.67 16.85
C GLN A 71 9.64 5.14 16.44
N GLN A 72 9.77 4.58 15.23
CA GLN A 72 11.07 4.13 14.70
C GLN A 72 12.06 5.28 14.54
N LEU A 73 11.63 6.44 14.00
CA LEU A 73 12.48 7.63 13.92
C LEU A 73 12.85 8.16 15.30
N ALA A 74 11.91 8.21 16.24
CA ALA A 74 12.18 8.65 17.61
C ALA A 74 13.25 7.77 18.28
N GLN A 75 13.24 6.46 18.03
CA GLN A 75 14.26 5.54 18.54
C GLN A 75 15.65 5.80 17.93
N GLN A 76 15.73 6.10 16.63
CA GLN A 76 16.98 6.49 15.95
C GLN A 76 17.53 7.82 16.47
N VAL A 77 16.64 8.78 16.78
CA VAL A 77 17.04 10.04 17.42
C VAL A 77 17.57 9.80 18.83
N ALA A 78 16.89 8.94 19.60
CA ALA A 78 17.30 8.60 20.96
C ALA A 78 18.63 7.84 21.02
N SER A 79 18.98 7.04 20.00
CA SER A 79 20.27 6.35 19.89
C SER A 79 21.39 7.24 19.34
N GLY A 80 21.08 8.45 18.86
CA GLY A 80 22.04 9.38 18.25
C GLY A 80 22.39 9.06 16.80
N GLU A 81 21.66 8.15 16.15
CA GLU A 81 21.84 7.82 14.73
C GLU A 81 21.28 8.90 13.80
N LEU A 82 20.33 9.70 14.27
CA LEU A 82 19.63 10.74 13.52
C LEU A 82 19.44 11.98 14.41
N GLN A 83 19.50 13.20 13.88
CA GLN A 83 19.02 14.37 14.62
C GLN A 83 17.54 14.61 14.33
N ALA A 84 16.79 15.14 15.31
CA ALA A 84 15.38 15.46 15.11
C ALA A 84 15.13 16.44 13.93
N SER A 85 16.10 17.33 13.66
CA SER A 85 16.08 18.25 12.52
C SER A 85 16.21 17.57 11.17
N ASP A 86 16.71 16.35 11.12
CA ASP A 86 16.93 15.59 9.89
C ASP A 86 15.69 14.77 9.49
N ILE A 87 14.62 14.81 10.29
CA ILE A 87 13.35 14.15 9.99
C ILE A 87 12.61 14.93 8.89
N THR A 88 12.56 14.34 7.71
CA THR A 88 11.82 14.83 6.54
C THR A 88 10.63 13.92 6.20
N GLU A 89 9.79 14.32 5.24
CA GLU A 89 8.74 13.45 4.68
C GLU A 89 9.33 12.15 4.11
N ASP A 90 10.50 12.21 3.46
CA ASP A 90 11.22 11.03 2.96
C ASP A 90 11.71 10.13 4.10
N ALA A 91 12.22 10.72 5.18
CA ALA A 91 12.66 9.97 6.36
C ALA A 91 11.48 9.21 6.98
N LEU A 92 10.32 9.85 7.10
CA LEU A 92 9.09 9.21 7.60
C LEU A 92 8.60 8.13 6.62
N THR A 93 8.57 8.42 5.32
CA THR A 93 8.15 7.48 4.27
C THR A 93 8.96 6.19 4.31
N LYS A 94 10.29 6.27 4.50
CA LYS A 94 11.16 5.09 4.61
C LYS A 94 10.80 4.16 5.76
N GLN A 95 10.23 4.68 6.84
CA GLN A 95 9.80 3.89 8.01
C GLN A 95 8.36 3.37 7.89
N MET A 96 7.60 3.79 6.88
CA MET A 96 6.24 3.34 6.66
C MET A 96 6.18 1.98 6.01
N THR A 97 5.02 1.34 6.13
CA THR A 97 4.73 0.13 5.37
C THR A 97 4.72 0.41 3.86
N MET A 98 5.26 -0.53 3.07
CA MET A 98 5.37 -0.48 1.60
C MET A 98 6.31 0.62 1.08
N SER A 99 7.25 1.08 1.91
CA SER A 99 8.22 2.10 1.52
C SER A 99 9.19 1.68 0.39
N ASP A 100 9.30 0.38 0.13
CA ASP A 100 10.06 -0.22 -0.96
C ASP A 100 9.24 -0.42 -2.26
N GLN A 101 7.98 0.04 -2.28
CA GLN A 101 7.05 -0.16 -3.39
C GLN A 101 6.72 1.16 -4.09
N ALA A 102 6.11 1.06 -5.27
CA ALA A 102 5.63 2.23 -6.00
C ALA A 102 4.52 2.96 -5.25
N SER A 103 4.39 4.26 -5.51
CA SER A 103 3.33 5.12 -4.99
C SER A 103 1.94 4.60 -5.33
N LEU A 104 0.95 4.89 -4.47
CA LEU A 104 -0.43 4.51 -4.73
C LEU A 104 -1.06 5.44 -5.77
N ASP A 105 -1.41 4.88 -6.92
CA ASP A 105 -2.02 5.65 -8.01
C ASP A 105 -3.55 5.72 -7.91
N LEU A 106 -4.19 4.60 -7.54
CA LEU A 106 -5.65 4.46 -7.53
C LEU A 106 -6.13 3.72 -6.29
N LEU A 107 -7.04 4.35 -5.55
CA LEU A 107 -7.77 3.75 -4.43
C LEU A 107 -9.23 3.52 -4.83
N ILE A 108 -9.61 2.24 -4.95
CA ILE A 108 -10.99 1.81 -5.25
C ILE A 108 -11.70 1.46 -3.95
N ARG A 109 -12.87 2.04 -3.71
CA ARG A 109 -13.76 1.69 -2.61
C ARG A 109 -15.16 1.34 -3.11
N THR A 110 -15.60 0.14 -2.75
CA THR A 110 -16.94 -0.41 -3.01
C THR A 110 -17.90 -0.11 -1.85
N GLY A 111 -19.20 -0.34 -2.07
CA GLY A 111 -20.23 -0.28 -1.03
C GLY A 111 -20.86 1.09 -0.77
N GLY A 112 -20.64 2.08 -1.65
CA GLY A 112 -21.36 3.36 -1.67
C GLY A 112 -20.90 4.44 -0.67
N ASP A 113 -19.94 4.12 0.20
CA ASP A 113 -19.38 5.08 1.16
C ASP A 113 -18.27 5.94 0.54
N PHE A 114 -18.33 7.26 0.72
CA PHE A 114 -17.31 8.21 0.25
C PHE A 114 -16.32 8.60 1.37
N ARG A 115 -15.53 7.63 1.81
CA ARG A 115 -14.48 7.85 2.82
C ARG A 115 -13.31 6.89 2.58
N ILE A 116 -12.12 7.24 3.04
CA ILE A 116 -10.97 6.33 2.98
C ILE A 116 -10.95 5.37 4.19
N SER A 117 -11.62 5.74 5.29
CA SER A 117 -11.73 4.93 6.52
C SER A 117 -10.38 4.48 7.09
N ASN A 118 -9.43 5.41 7.23
CA ASN A 118 -8.12 5.12 7.84
C ASN A 118 -7.30 4.08 7.06
N PHE A 119 -7.51 3.95 5.75
CA PHE A 119 -6.72 3.09 4.87
C PHE A 119 -5.64 3.91 4.15
N LEU A 120 -4.40 3.42 4.11
CA LEU A 120 -3.27 4.00 3.35
C LEU A 120 -3.20 5.54 3.37
N LEU A 121 -3.31 6.17 4.55
CA LEU A 121 -3.50 7.62 4.64
C LEU A 121 -2.33 8.43 4.05
N TRP A 122 -1.10 7.97 4.30
CA TRP A 122 0.09 8.62 3.77
C TRP A 122 0.29 8.30 2.29
N GLN A 123 0.16 7.01 1.94
CA GLN A 123 0.37 6.52 0.59
C GLN A 123 -0.68 7.05 -0.40
N ALA A 124 -1.91 7.31 0.06
CA ALA A 124 -3.00 7.82 -0.76
C ALA A 124 -3.02 9.36 -0.92
N ALA A 125 -1.98 10.07 -0.46
CA ALA A 125 -1.94 11.53 -0.49
C ALA A 125 -2.19 12.14 -1.89
N TYR A 126 -1.77 11.44 -2.95
CA TYR A 126 -1.93 11.86 -4.35
C TYR A 126 -2.68 10.82 -5.20
N ALA A 127 -3.24 9.78 -4.59
CA ALA A 127 -3.96 8.74 -5.31
C ALA A 127 -5.30 9.27 -5.83
N GLU A 128 -5.68 8.85 -7.04
CA GLU A 128 -7.05 9.00 -7.51
C GLU A 128 -7.98 8.14 -6.67
N LEU A 129 -9.13 8.71 -6.30
CA LEU A 129 -10.13 8.02 -5.51
C LEU A 129 -11.32 7.64 -6.40
N TYR A 130 -11.61 6.35 -6.44
CA TYR A 130 -12.76 5.78 -7.14
C TYR A 130 -13.72 5.15 -6.13
N PHE A 131 -14.93 5.71 -6.04
CA PHE A 131 -15.99 5.19 -5.17
C PHE A 131 -17.11 4.62 -6.04
N THR A 132 -17.64 3.46 -5.67
CA THR A 132 -18.77 2.82 -6.36
C THR A 132 -19.78 2.25 -5.37
N ASP A 133 -21.05 2.27 -5.77
CA ASP A 133 -22.16 1.66 -5.04
C ASP A 133 -22.16 0.13 -5.13
N THR A 134 -21.43 -0.45 -6.10
CA THR A 134 -21.26 -1.91 -6.24
C THR A 134 -20.74 -2.50 -4.93
N LEU A 135 -21.39 -3.55 -4.42
CA LEU A 135 -20.96 -4.26 -3.22
C LEU A 135 -19.77 -5.17 -3.55
N TRP A 136 -18.87 -5.42 -2.58
CA TRP A 136 -17.68 -6.24 -2.80
C TRP A 136 -17.93 -7.63 -3.42
N PRO A 137 -18.98 -8.40 -3.00
CA PRO A 137 -19.28 -9.68 -3.63
C PRO A 137 -19.66 -9.59 -5.11
N ASP A 138 -20.15 -8.43 -5.56
CA ASP A 138 -20.61 -8.16 -6.92
C ASP A 138 -19.56 -7.39 -7.75
N PHE A 139 -18.38 -7.08 -7.17
CA PHE A 139 -17.32 -6.37 -7.86
C PHE A 139 -16.47 -7.34 -8.69
N ASP A 140 -16.82 -7.45 -9.97
CA ASP A 140 -16.22 -8.37 -10.93
C ASP A 140 -15.16 -7.71 -11.85
N GLU A 141 -14.72 -8.45 -12.87
CA GLU A 141 -13.74 -7.97 -13.85
C GLU A 141 -14.22 -6.76 -14.66
N GLN A 142 -15.53 -6.69 -14.94
CA GLN A 142 -16.13 -5.56 -15.66
C GLN A 142 -16.11 -4.31 -14.79
N ALA A 143 -16.54 -4.43 -13.52
CA ALA A 143 -16.50 -3.32 -12.56
C ALA A 143 -15.07 -2.83 -12.31
N PHE A 144 -14.09 -3.75 -12.25
CA PHE A 144 -12.68 -3.37 -12.14
C PHE A 144 -12.19 -2.63 -13.39
N SER A 145 -12.53 -3.11 -14.58
CA SER A 145 -12.16 -2.46 -15.85
C SER A 145 -12.71 -1.04 -15.96
N GLU A 146 -13.93 -0.81 -15.47
CA GLU A 146 -14.55 0.51 -15.40
C GLU A 146 -13.81 1.46 -14.45
N ALA A 147 -13.36 0.96 -13.29
CA ALA A 147 -12.54 1.75 -12.36
C ALA A 147 -11.20 2.16 -12.99
N ILE A 148 -10.54 1.25 -13.70
CA ILE A 148 -9.30 1.54 -14.44
C ILE A 148 -9.55 2.54 -15.58
N ALA A 149 -10.64 2.38 -16.34
CA ALA A 149 -10.99 3.31 -17.41
C ALA A 149 -11.24 4.73 -16.86
N CYS A 150 -11.90 4.84 -15.70
CA CYS A 150 -12.08 6.11 -15.00
C CYS A 150 -10.74 6.75 -14.62
N TYR A 151 -9.83 5.98 -14.02
CA TYR A 151 -8.47 6.44 -13.68
C TYR A 151 -7.72 6.98 -14.92
N VAL A 152 -7.62 6.18 -15.99
CA VAL A 152 -6.91 6.57 -17.22
C VAL A 152 -7.53 7.82 -17.86
N SER A 153 -8.86 7.98 -17.78
CA SER A 153 -9.55 9.16 -18.32
C SER A 153 -9.21 10.45 -17.57
N ARG A 154 -8.95 10.36 -16.26
CA ARG A 154 -8.59 11.50 -15.41
C ARG A 154 -7.14 11.92 -15.61
N GLU A 155 -6.22 10.96 -15.66
CA GLU A 155 -4.81 11.26 -15.94
C GLU A 155 -4.64 11.97 -17.29
N ARG A 156 -5.37 11.54 -18.33
CA ARG A 156 -5.34 12.19 -19.65
C ARG A 156 -5.87 13.63 -19.65
N ARG A 157 -6.66 14.02 -18.63
CA ARG A 157 -7.17 15.38 -18.48
C ARG A 157 -6.13 16.34 -17.85
N PHE A 158 -5.15 15.79 -17.13
CA PHE A 158 -4.04 16.54 -16.52
C PHE A 158 -2.69 16.32 -17.21
N GLY A 159 -2.62 15.45 -18.22
CA GLY A 159 -1.58 15.44 -19.25
C GLY A 159 -0.17 15.01 -18.83
N CYS A 160 0.10 14.78 -17.54
CA CYS A 160 1.36 14.29 -16.97
C CYS A 160 1.07 13.63 -15.61
N THR A 161 1.78 12.57 -15.23
CA THR A 161 1.77 12.08 -13.85
C THR A 161 2.37 13.13 -12.89
N GLY A 162 2.03 13.09 -11.60
CA GLY A 162 2.58 14.04 -10.62
C GLY A 162 4.12 14.06 -10.58
N GLU A 163 4.76 12.91 -10.83
CA GLU A 163 6.22 12.80 -10.99
C GLU A 163 6.73 13.38 -12.32
N GLN A 164 6.01 13.18 -13.42
CA GLN A 164 6.35 13.76 -14.73
C GLN A 164 6.26 15.29 -14.71
N ILE A 165 5.28 15.87 -13.98
CA ILE A 165 5.19 17.32 -13.78
C ILE A 165 6.41 17.83 -13.01
N LYS A 166 6.85 17.14 -11.95
CA LYS A 166 8.05 17.51 -11.18
C LYS A 166 9.31 17.44 -12.04
N GLN A 167 9.46 16.41 -12.88
CA GLN A 167 10.58 16.29 -13.83
C GLN A 167 10.57 17.43 -14.87
N LEU A 168 9.42 17.71 -15.48
CA LEU A 168 9.30 18.76 -16.49
C LEU A 168 9.53 20.18 -15.93
N LEU A 169 9.17 20.42 -14.67
CA LEU A 169 9.45 21.69 -13.99
C LEU A 169 10.94 21.83 -13.65
N ALA A 170 11.59 20.76 -13.16
CA ALA A 170 13.01 20.76 -12.84
C ALA A 170 13.91 20.99 -14.08
N GLU A 171 13.53 20.48 -15.24
CA GLU A 171 14.27 20.69 -16.50
C GLU A 171 14.18 22.13 -17.02
N LYS A 172 13.10 22.84 -16.68
CA LYS A 172 12.83 24.22 -17.15
C LYS A 172 13.59 25.29 -16.35
N ASP A 173 13.83 25.02 -15.06
CA ASP A 173 14.62 25.90 -14.18
C ASP A 173 16.14 25.76 -14.40
N ALA A 174 16.60 24.60 -14.91
CA ALA A 174 18.01 24.37 -15.25
C ALA A 174 18.43 24.99 -16.59
N THR A 175 17.47 25.45 -17.40
CA THR A 175 17.69 26.02 -18.74
C THR A 175 17.37 27.52 -18.84
N SER A 176 17.10 28.17 -17.70
CA SER A 176 16.92 29.63 -17.57
C SER A 176 18.11 30.30 -16.89
#